data_AF-A0AAW7JXG0-F1
#
_entry.id   AF-A0AAW7JXG0-F1
#
_cell.length_a   1.000
_cell.length_b   1.000
_cell.length_c   1.000
_cell.angle_alpha   90.00
_cell.angle_beta   90.00
_cell.angle_gamma   90.00
#
_symmetry.space_group_name_H-M   'P 1'
#
loop_
_entity.id
_entity.type
_entity.pdbx_description
1 polymer ?
#
loop_
_entity_poly.entity_id
_entity_poly.type
_entity_poly.pdbx_seq_one_letter_code
_entity_poly.pdbx_strand_id
1 'polypeptide(L)'
;MSIKQKALKVLSFLAIVGAVDLSITVRVLFTSAEIIFEPLHLLSIVLSVAFSLAMGIMGVIVSNKPAKVSKLFIITLLALWANFCDVFLCVLNGDLVPSPIINLVIVIAFAYMAHQVKRELGNH
;
A
#
# COMPACT_ATOMS: atom_id res chain seq x y z
N MET A 1 -12.20 -19.32 8.04
CA MET A 1 -11.60 -18.21 7.26
C MET A 1 -11.64 -18.60 5.78
N SER A 2 -12.32 -17.80 4.94
CA SER A 2 -12.45 -18.09 3.50
C SER A 2 -11.09 -17.94 2.78
N ILE A 3 -10.97 -18.52 1.59
CA ILE A 3 -9.76 -18.37 0.74
C ILE A 3 -9.48 -16.87 0.49
N LYS A 4 -10.53 -16.07 0.26
CA LYS A 4 -10.40 -14.63 0.02
C LYS A 4 -9.92 -13.87 1.26
N GLN A 5 -10.39 -14.25 2.44
CA GLN A 5 -9.90 -13.69 3.71
C GLN A 5 -8.43 -14.04 3.96
N LYS A 6 -7.99 -15.27 3.64
CA LYS A 6 -6.58 -15.68 3.72
C LYS A 6 -5.71 -14.85 2.76
N ALA A 7 -6.14 -14.69 1.50
CA ALA A 7 -5.44 -13.87 0.52
C ALA A 7 -5.36 -12.39 0.95
N LEU A 8 -6.44 -11.82 1.50
CA LEU A 8 -6.41 -10.47 2.08
C LEU A 8 -5.37 -10.36 3.21
N LYS A 9 -5.28 -11.36 4.09
CA LYS A 9 -4.29 -11.39 5.17
C LYS A 9 -2.86 -11.42 4.64
N VAL A 10 -2.58 -12.23 3.63
CA VAL A 10 -1.25 -12.27 2.97
C VAL A 10 -0.91 -10.92 2.35
N LEU A 11 -1.84 -10.33 1.59
CA LEU A 11 -1.66 -9.00 1.00
C LEU A 11 -1.50 -7.91 2.07
N SER A 12 -2.13 -8.06 3.23
CA SER A 12 -1.96 -7.15 4.37
C SER A 12 -0.51 -7.20 4.89
N PHE A 13 0.06 -8.40 5.01
CA PHE A 13 1.48 -8.55 5.38
C PHE A 13 2.41 -8.00 4.29
N LEU A 14 2.12 -8.27 3.01
CA LEU A 14 2.89 -7.73 1.90
C LEU A 14 2.85 -6.19 1.86
N ALA A 15 1.72 -5.56 2.21
CA ALA A 15 1.63 -4.10 2.29
C ALA A 15 2.51 -3.53 3.41
N ILE A 16 2.66 -4.25 4.54
CA ILE A 16 3.61 -3.86 5.60
C ILE A 16 5.04 -4.01 5.10
N VAL A 17 5.37 -5.14 4.48
CA VAL A 17 6.72 -5.39 3.94
C VAL A 17 7.07 -4.37 2.85
N GLY A 18 6.16 -4.08 1.94
CA GLY A 18 6.33 -3.07 0.88
C GLY A 18 6.53 -1.66 1.43
N ALA A 19 5.80 -1.27 2.49
CA ALA A 19 6.01 0.01 3.16
C ALA A 19 7.41 0.12 3.81
N VAL A 20 7.90 -0.97 4.40
CA VAL A 20 9.25 -1.03 4.98
C VAL A 20 10.31 -0.98 3.88
N ASP A 21 10.14 -1.74 2.81
CA ASP A 21 11.03 -1.74 1.64
C ASP A 21 11.13 -0.35 0.99
N LEU A 22 10.00 0.33 0.79
CA LEU A 22 9.95 1.68 0.25
C LEU A 22 10.68 2.68 1.16
N SER A 23 10.50 2.55 2.48
CA SER A 23 11.20 3.38 3.48
C SER A 23 12.72 3.19 3.43
N ILE A 24 13.18 1.94 3.29
CA ILE A 24 14.60 1.61 3.17
C ILE A 24 15.15 2.14 1.84
N THR A 25 14.43 1.92 0.74
CA THR A 25 14.82 2.36 -0.60
C THR A 25 15.06 3.87 -0.62
N VAL A 26 14.13 4.66 -0.09
CA VAL A 26 14.30 6.13 -0.02
C VAL A 26 15.48 6.52 0.86
N ARG A 27 15.67 5.84 2.00
CA ARG A 27 16.81 6.13 2.86
C ARG A 27 18.13 5.88 2.15
N VAL A 28 18.25 4.76 1.42
CA VAL A 28 19.44 4.40 0.64
C VAL A 28 19.68 5.43 -0.46
N LEU A 29 18.68 5.74 -1.28
CA LEU A 29 18.80 6.71 -2.38
C LEU A 29 19.20 8.10 -1.88
N PHE A 30 18.66 8.53 -0.74
CA PHE A 30 19.03 9.78 -0.10
C PHE A 30 20.47 9.78 0.42
N THR A 31 20.94 8.67 1.03
CA THR A 31 22.30 8.59 1.58
C THR A 31 23.38 8.38 0.51
N SER A 32 23.04 7.76 -0.62
CA SER A 32 23.97 7.55 -1.73
C SER A 32 24.14 8.79 -2.61
N ALA A 33 23.40 9.87 -2.34
CA ALA A 33 23.34 11.09 -3.15
C ALA A 33 23.01 10.84 -4.63
N GLU A 34 22.36 9.71 -4.94
CA GLU A 34 21.98 9.32 -6.30
C GLU A 34 20.77 10.12 -6.80
N ILE A 35 19.87 10.52 -5.88
CA ILE A 35 18.62 11.21 -6.21
C ILE A 35 18.36 12.34 -5.21
N ILE A 36 18.03 13.53 -5.73
CA ILE A 36 17.53 14.65 -4.94
C ILE A 36 16.02 14.66 -5.01
N PHE A 37 15.35 14.23 -3.94
CA PHE A 37 13.90 14.25 -3.85
C PHE A 37 13.39 15.67 -3.65
N GLU A 38 12.55 16.15 -4.56
CA GLU A 38 11.77 17.35 -4.33
C GLU A 38 10.82 17.18 -3.14
N PRO A 39 10.46 18.27 -2.42
CA PRO A 39 9.61 18.18 -1.23
C PRO A 39 8.26 17.48 -1.46
N LEU A 40 7.67 17.66 -2.65
CA LEU A 40 6.40 17.02 -3.01
C LEU A 40 6.55 15.50 -3.19
N HIS A 41 7.63 15.04 -3.84
CA HIS A 41 7.93 13.63 -4.01
C HIS A 41 8.27 12.99 -2.66
N LEU A 42 9.04 13.67 -1.81
CA LEU A 42 9.31 13.17 -0.46
C LEU A 42 8.00 13.00 0.36
N LEU A 43 7.08 13.96 0.25
CA LEU A 43 5.78 13.88 0.91
C LEU A 43 4.93 12.71 0.38
N SER A 44 4.91 12.45 -0.93
CA SER A 44 4.18 11.32 -1.50
C SER A 44 4.70 9.98 -1.00
N ILE A 45 6.03 9.84 -0.88
CA ILE A 45 6.65 8.61 -0.34
C ILE A 45 6.23 8.44 1.12
N VAL A 46 6.37 9.47 1.96
CA VAL A 46 6.03 9.39 3.39
C VAL A 46 4.56 8.99 3.58
N LEU A 47 3.65 9.58 2.80
CA LEU A 47 2.23 9.22 2.82
C LEU A 47 1.99 7.80 2.30
N SER A 48 2.70 7.37 1.26
CA SER A 48 2.63 6.01 0.72
C SER A 48 3.04 4.98 1.76
N VAL A 49 4.16 5.20 2.45
CA VAL A 49 4.62 4.37 3.56
C VAL A 49 3.57 4.34 4.68
N ALA A 50 3.15 5.51 5.17
CA ALA A 50 2.24 5.60 6.31
C ALA A 50 0.90 4.91 6.04
N PHE A 51 0.29 5.18 4.87
CA PHE A 51 -1.00 4.59 4.53
C PHE A 51 -0.91 3.12 4.15
N SER A 52 0.17 2.67 3.49
CA SER A 52 0.37 1.24 3.20
C SER A 52 0.57 0.43 4.49
N LEU A 53 1.32 0.98 5.45
CA LEU A 53 1.53 0.37 6.76
C LEU A 53 0.24 0.31 7.57
N ALA A 54 -0.51 1.42 7.65
CA ALA A 54 -1.81 1.47 8.32
C ALA A 54 -2.83 0.52 7.67
N MET A 55 -2.91 0.50 6.33
CA MET A 55 -3.75 -0.43 5.57
C MET A 55 -3.37 -1.88 5.86
N GLY A 56 -2.08 -2.20 5.86
CA GLY A 56 -1.58 -3.54 6.17
C GLY A 56 -1.90 -3.98 7.60
N ILE A 57 -1.62 -3.14 8.60
CA ILE A 57 -1.92 -3.43 10.01
C ILE A 57 -3.43 -3.63 10.21
N MET A 58 -4.26 -2.71 9.70
CA MET A 58 -5.71 -2.82 9.78
C MET A 58 -6.22 -4.05 9.02
N GLY A 59 -5.65 -4.35 7.86
CA GLY A 59 -5.96 -5.53 7.05
C GLY A 59 -5.70 -6.84 7.79
N VAL A 60 -4.56 -6.97 8.48
CA VAL A 60 -4.26 -8.14 9.31
C VAL A 60 -5.30 -8.30 10.43
N ILE A 61 -5.64 -7.21 11.14
CA ILE A 61 -6.63 -7.22 12.23
C ILE A 61 -8.03 -7.63 11.71
N VAL A 62 -8.43 -7.06 10.57
CA VAL A 62 -9.79 -7.20 10.02
C VAL A 62 -9.95 -8.48 9.19
N SER A 63 -8.86 -9.08 8.69
CA SER A 63 -8.91 -10.36 7.95
C SER A 63 -9.54 -11.51 8.74
N ASN A 64 -9.47 -11.46 10.07
CA ASN A 64 -10.12 -12.44 10.96
C ASN A 64 -11.53 -12.00 11.41
N LYS A 65 -11.98 -10.79 11.05
CA LYS A 65 -13.26 -10.17 11.45
C LYS A 65 -13.95 -9.57 10.22
N PRO A 66 -14.53 -10.41 9.35
CA PRO A 66 -14.94 -10.00 8.01
C PRO A 66 -16.02 -8.89 8.02
N ALA A 67 -16.92 -8.87 9.01
CA ALA A 67 -17.90 -7.79 9.21
C ALA A 67 -17.29 -6.37 9.33
N LYS A 68 -15.99 -6.26 9.63
CA LYS A 68 -15.28 -4.98 9.78
C LYS A 68 -14.50 -4.55 8.53
N VAL A 69 -14.54 -5.31 7.42
CA VAL A 69 -13.82 -5.01 6.17
C VAL A 69 -14.23 -3.66 5.58
N SER A 70 -15.47 -3.22 5.79
CA SER A 70 -15.93 -1.88 5.41
C SER A 70 -15.09 -0.74 6.00
N LYS A 71 -14.47 -0.95 7.17
CA LYS A 71 -13.61 0.05 7.82
C LYS A 71 -12.29 0.28 7.07
N LEU A 72 -11.92 -0.61 6.15
CA LEU A 72 -10.71 -0.47 5.34
C LEU A 72 -10.89 0.50 4.17
N PHE A 73 -12.11 0.93 3.86
CA PHE A 73 -12.39 1.69 2.64
C PHE A 73 -11.57 3.00 2.54
N ILE A 74 -11.65 3.85 3.57
CA ILE A 74 -10.96 5.14 3.56
C ILE A 74 -9.43 4.95 3.51
N ILE A 75 -8.89 4.06 4.33
CA ILE A 75 -7.43 3.84 4.37
C ILE A 75 -6.90 3.24 3.08
N THR A 76 -7.68 2.37 2.42
CA THR A 76 -7.32 1.79 1.12
C THR A 76 -7.32 2.87 0.03
N LEU A 77 -8.31 3.78 0.05
CA LEU A 77 -8.38 4.88 -0.92
C LEU A 77 -7.19 5.85 -0.75
N LEU A 78 -6.86 6.21 0.49
CA LEU A 78 -5.70 7.05 0.80
C LEU A 78 -4.38 6.38 0.41
N ALA A 79 -4.23 5.08 0.67
CA ALA A 79 -3.06 4.31 0.26
C ALA A 79 -2.93 4.25 -1.28
N LEU A 80 -4.03 4.00 -2.00
CA LEU A 80 -4.04 4.01 -3.47
C LEU A 80 -3.63 5.37 -4.02
N TRP A 81 -4.22 6.44 -3.50
CA TRP A 81 -3.91 7.81 -3.94
C TRP A 81 -2.44 8.15 -3.70
N ALA A 82 -1.92 7.91 -2.49
CA ALA A 82 -0.54 8.24 -2.16
C ALA A 82 0.46 7.45 -3.03
N ASN A 83 0.27 6.14 -3.18
CA ASN A 83 1.15 5.30 -4.01
C ASN A 83 1.06 5.64 -5.50
N PHE A 84 -0.12 6.02 -5.97
CA PHE A 84 -0.28 6.49 -7.34
C PHE A 84 0.48 7.79 -7.57
N CYS A 85 0.35 8.77 -6.66
CA CYS A 85 1.12 10.01 -6.71
C CYS A 85 2.62 9.74 -6.65
N ASP A 86 3.05 8.80 -5.83
CA ASP A 86 4.45 8.44 -5.69
C ASP A 86 5.05 7.89 -7.00
N VAL A 87 4.41 6.87 -7.57
CA VAL A 87 4.83 6.32 -8.86
C VAL A 87 4.75 7.37 -9.97
N PHE A 88 3.71 8.21 -9.97
CA PHE A 88 3.55 9.26 -10.97
C PHE A 88 4.67 10.30 -10.91
N LEU A 89 5.04 10.75 -9.70
CA LEU A 89 6.16 11.69 -9.51
C LEU A 89 7.51 11.05 -9.82
N CYS A 90 7.69 9.77 -9.46
CA CYS A 90 8.88 8.99 -9.82
C CYS A 90 9.08 8.97 -11.34
N VAL A 91 8.04 8.65 -12.11
CA VAL A 91 8.07 8.66 -13.58
C VAL A 91 8.30 10.06 -14.15
N LEU A 92 7.65 11.09 -13.61
CA LEU A 92 7.83 12.47 -14.09
C LEU A 92 9.25 13.00 -13.88
N ASN A 93 9.90 12.60 -12.79
CA ASN A 93 11.28 12.98 -12.48
C ASN A 93 12.33 12.16 -13.27
N GLY A 94 11.89 11.14 -14.03
CA GLY A 94 12.78 10.26 -14.78
C GLY A 94 13.47 9.19 -13.92
N ASP A 95 13.07 9.06 -12.65
CA ASP A 95 13.57 8.06 -11.74
C ASP A 95 12.76 6.77 -11.93
N LEU A 96 13.39 5.68 -12.34
CA LEU A 96 12.71 4.38 -12.51
C LEU A 96 13.08 3.44 -11.36
N VAL A 97 12.54 3.74 -10.18
CA VAL A 97 12.76 2.94 -8.97
C VAL A 97 11.69 1.84 -8.88
N PRO A 98 12.06 0.54 -8.79
CA PRO A 98 11.07 -0.54 -8.76
C PRO A 98 10.18 -0.56 -7.50
N SER A 99 10.70 -0.11 -6.35
CA SER A 99 10.01 -0.22 -5.06
C SER A 99 8.64 0.49 -5.01
N PRO A 100 8.51 1.77 -5.42
CA PRO A 100 7.20 2.44 -5.54
C PRO A 100 6.18 1.67 -6.40
N ILE A 101 6.63 1.11 -7.54
CA ILE A 101 5.77 0.39 -8.49
C ILE A 101 5.24 -0.90 -7.85
N ILE A 102 6.13 -1.67 -7.20
CA ILE A 102 5.74 -2.91 -6.53
C ILE A 102 4.78 -2.61 -5.38
N ASN A 103 5.02 -1.56 -4.60
CA ASN A 103 4.14 -1.19 -3.50
C ASN A 103 2.74 -0.78 -4.01
N LEU A 104 2.66 -0.01 -5.11
CA LEU A 104 1.38 0.32 -5.76
C LEU A 104 0.61 -0.95 -6.20
N VAL A 105 1.29 -1.92 -6.82
CA VAL A 105 0.67 -3.19 -7.24
C VAL A 105 0.11 -3.96 -6.04
N ILE A 106 0.84 -4.01 -4.93
CA ILE A 106 0.39 -4.65 -3.68
C ILE A 106 -0.88 -3.96 -3.17
N VAL A 107 -0.90 -2.62 -3.17
CA VAL A 107 -2.05 -1.83 -2.70
C VAL A 107 -3.28 -2.04 -3.59
N ILE A 108 -3.11 -2.11 -4.92
CA ILE A 108 -4.19 -2.43 -5.86
C ILE A 108 -4.74 -3.84 -5.61
N ALA A 109 -3.86 -4.84 -5.46
CA ALA A 109 -4.27 -6.21 -5.17
C ALA A 109 -5.00 -6.31 -3.82
N PHE A 110 -4.53 -5.59 -2.80
CA PHE A 110 -5.20 -5.48 -1.51
C PHE A 110 -6.61 -4.90 -1.67
N ALA A 111 -6.76 -3.78 -2.39
CA ALA A 111 -8.04 -3.12 -2.59
C ALA A 111 -9.05 -4.04 -3.28
N TYR A 112 -8.60 -4.74 -4.32
CA TYR A 112 -9.39 -5.74 -5.01
C TYR A 112 -9.86 -6.85 -4.07
N MET A 113 -8.95 -7.43 -3.27
CA MET A 113 -9.31 -8.51 -2.35
C MET A 113 -10.22 -8.04 -1.21
N ALA A 114 -10.02 -6.83 -0.68
CA ALA A 114 -10.90 -6.25 0.32
C ALA A 114 -12.32 -6.09 -0.22
N HIS A 115 -12.46 -5.63 -1.47
CA HIS A 115 -13.76 -5.56 -2.15
C HIS A 115 -14.40 -6.94 -2.32
N GLN A 116 -13.62 -7.96 -2.71
CA GLN A 116 -14.14 -9.31 -2.87
C GLN A 116 -14.60 -9.95 -1.55
N VAL A 117 -13.87 -9.73 -0.45
CA VAL A 117 -14.30 -10.19 0.89
C VAL A 117 -15.57 -9.46 1.33
N LYS A 118 -15.72 -8.16 1.02
CA LYS A 118 -16.97 -7.43 1.29
C LYS A 118 -18.15 -8.02 0.52
N ARG A 119 -17.97 -8.39 -0.74
CA ARG A 119 -19.03 -9.03 -1.55
C ARG A 119 -19.44 -10.40 -1.03
N GLU A 120 -18.50 -11.20 -0.51
CA GLU A 120 -18.85 -12.48 0.14
C GLU A 120 -19.82 -12.29 1.30
N LEU A 121 -19.68 -11.20 2.07
CA LEU A 121 -20.54 -10.93 3.23
C LEU A 121 -21.90 -10.35 2.87
N GLY A 122 -22.02 -9.68 1.72
CA GLY A 122 -23.30 -9.12 1.27
C GLY A 122 -24.20 -10.13 0.56
N ASN A 123 -23.66 -11.32 0.24
CA ASN A 123 -24.37 -12.42 -0.42
C ASN A 123 -24.86 -13.49 0.58
N HIS A 124 -24.70 -13.25 1.88
CA HIS A 124 -25.17 -14.08 2.99
C HIS A 124 -26.10 -13.25 3.87
#